data_AF-A0A173RD68-F1
#
_entry.id   AF-A0A173RD68-F1
#
_cell.length_a   1.000
_cell.length_b   1.000
_cell.length_c   1.000
_cell.angle_alpha   90.00
_cell.angle_beta   90.00
_cell.angle_gamma   90.00
#
_symmetry.space_group_name_H-M   'P 1'
#
loop_
_entity.id
_entity.type
_entity.pdbx_description
1 polymer ?
#
loop_
_entity_poly.entity_id
_entity_poly.type
_entity_poly.pdbx_seq_one_letter_code
_entity_poly.pdbx_strand_id
1 'polypeptide(L)'
;MKKTKLVTLLGAISLIGAIGAGSTFAYLTSTTGTVTNTFTVGNVNFDDDPLTGGLSESKVARDENSNLYVDADGTGEWTVKENKYEDLVAGEVVYKDPTVHMADDSQDAWVFAKIVNENPELTITYASDWVDVTDAYKTAQNLNDIDYKVYAKKDVISKSAHSTIFEEVTVGNNVTEDTTFTDIKVSACAVQAAGFANYTDALAQVSFN
;
A
#
# COMPACT_ATOMS: atom_id res chain seq x y z
N MET A 1 -59.21 -2.08 -83.13
CA MET A 1 -58.09 -1.86 -82.19
C MET A 1 -58.57 -2.15 -80.76
N LYS A 2 -57.75 -2.80 -79.91
CA LYS A 2 -57.70 -2.55 -78.44
C LYS A 2 -58.56 -3.34 -77.42
N LYS A 3 -59.10 -4.56 -77.65
CA LYS A 3 -59.69 -5.34 -76.52
C LYS A 3 -58.70 -6.24 -75.77
N THR A 4 -57.82 -6.95 -76.50
CA THR A 4 -56.78 -7.80 -75.88
C THR A 4 -55.72 -6.99 -75.14
N LYS A 5 -55.30 -5.84 -75.69
CA LYS A 5 -54.36 -4.93 -75.01
C LYS A 5 -54.91 -4.31 -73.72
N LEU A 6 -56.24 -4.17 -73.59
CA LEU A 6 -56.88 -3.62 -72.40
C LEU A 6 -56.90 -4.64 -71.24
N VAL A 7 -57.17 -5.92 -71.55
CA VAL A 7 -57.19 -7.00 -70.55
C VAL A 7 -55.78 -7.30 -70.03
N THR A 8 -54.76 -7.29 -70.90
CA THR A 8 -53.36 -7.44 -70.47
C THR A 8 -52.88 -6.24 -69.63
N LEU A 9 -53.33 -5.03 -69.96
CA LEU A 9 -53.00 -3.82 -69.19
C LEU A 9 -53.70 -3.80 -67.82
N LEU A 10 -54.97 -4.20 -67.74
CA LEU A 10 -55.69 -4.32 -66.47
C LEU A 10 -55.13 -5.45 -65.59
N GLY A 11 -54.75 -6.58 -66.19
CA GLY A 11 -54.02 -7.65 -65.49
C GLY A 11 -52.68 -7.17 -64.94
N ALA A 12 -51.89 -6.45 -65.74
CA ALA A 12 -50.61 -5.88 -65.31
C ALA A 12 -50.76 -4.82 -64.20
N ILE A 13 -51.76 -3.92 -64.29
CA ILE A 13 -52.03 -2.91 -63.25
C ILE A 13 -52.55 -3.57 -61.97
N SER A 14 -53.39 -4.61 -62.07
CA SER A 14 -53.84 -5.37 -60.91
C SER A 14 -52.69 -6.09 -60.20
N LEU A 15 -51.70 -6.57 -60.97
CA LEU A 15 -50.50 -7.20 -60.44
C LEU A 15 -49.59 -6.19 -59.72
N ILE A 16 -49.45 -4.98 -60.27
CA ILE A 16 -48.70 -3.88 -59.63
C ILE A 16 -49.41 -3.37 -58.37
N GLY A 17 -50.75 -3.29 -58.39
CA GLY A 17 -51.57 -2.95 -57.22
C GLY A 17 -51.50 -4.00 -56.09
N ALA A 18 -51.40 -5.28 -56.45
CA ALA A 18 -51.20 -6.38 -55.48
C ALA A 18 -49.79 -6.39 -54.87
N ILE A 19 -48.76 -5.95 -55.62
CA ILE A 19 -47.40 -5.79 -55.09
C ILE A 19 -47.33 -4.57 -54.15
N GLY A 20 -48.03 -3.47 -54.48
CA GLY A 20 -48.02 -2.23 -53.68
C GLY A 20 -48.72 -2.30 -52.32
N ALA A 21 -49.71 -3.19 -52.14
CA ALA A 21 -50.39 -3.40 -50.86
C ALA A 21 -49.74 -4.49 -49.97
N GLY A 22 -48.76 -5.24 -50.51
CA GLY A 22 -48.14 -6.38 -49.84
C GLY A 22 -46.62 -6.33 -49.68
N SER A 23 -45.92 -5.38 -50.32
CA SER A 23 -44.47 -5.25 -50.16
C SER A 23 -44.12 -4.36 -48.96
N THR A 24 -44.42 -4.82 -47.74
CA THR A 24 -43.65 -4.35 -46.58
C THR A 24 -42.20 -4.74 -46.85
N PHE A 25 -41.32 -3.76 -47.08
CA PHE A 25 -39.89 -4.01 -47.17
C PHE A 25 -39.47 -4.80 -45.93
N ALA A 26 -39.08 -6.06 -46.10
CA ALA A 26 -38.47 -6.83 -45.02
C ALA A 26 -37.07 -6.25 -44.80
N TYR A 27 -36.94 -5.36 -43.82
CA TYR A 27 -35.63 -4.89 -43.37
C TYR A 27 -34.96 -6.05 -42.62
N LEU A 28 -33.97 -6.69 -43.25
CA LEU A 28 -33.15 -7.74 -42.62
C LEU A 28 -32.18 -7.08 -41.64
N THR A 29 -32.62 -6.86 -40.41
CA THR A 29 -31.78 -6.35 -39.32
C THR A 29 -31.18 -7.52 -38.55
N SER A 30 -29.89 -7.41 -38.23
CA SER A 30 -29.17 -8.32 -37.34
C SER A 30 -28.49 -7.47 -36.28
N THR A 31 -28.79 -7.74 -35.02
CA THR A 31 -28.15 -7.09 -33.88
C THR A 31 -27.17 -8.05 -33.23
N THR A 32 -26.07 -7.54 -32.69
CA THR A 32 -25.18 -8.32 -31.87
C THR A 32 -25.64 -8.30 -30.42
N GLY A 33 -25.18 -9.26 -29.62
CA GLY A 33 -25.26 -9.16 -28.16
C GLY A 33 -24.32 -8.08 -27.61
N THR A 34 -24.41 -7.82 -26.31
CA THR A 34 -23.52 -6.90 -25.60
C THR A 34 -22.30 -7.64 -25.05
N VAL A 35 -21.11 -7.05 -25.21
CA VAL A 35 -19.91 -7.45 -24.47
C VAL A 35 -19.82 -6.60 -23.22
N THR A 36 -19.79 -7.23 -22.04
CA THR A 36 -19.70 -6.55 -20.75
C THR A 36 -18.36 -6.89 -20.11
N ASN A 37 -17.60 -5.86 -19.73
CA ASN A 37 -16.36 -5.98 -18.97
C ASN A 37 -16.55 -5.37 -17.58
N THR A 38 -15.96 -5.98 -16.56
CA THR A 38 -15.89 -5.44 -15.21
C THR A 38 -14.48 -4.90 -14.98
N PHE A 39 -14.40 -3.65 -14.53
CA PHE A 39 -13.14 -2.99 -14.17
C PHE A 39 -13.13 -2.76 -12.66
N THR A 40 -12.07 -3.20 -11.98
CA THR A 40 -11.85 -2.98 -10.54
C THR A 40 -10.55 -2.21 -10.34
N VAL A 41 -10.54 -1.32 -9.36
CA VAL A 41 -9.31 -0.64 -8.91
C VAL A 41 -8.65 -1.53 -7.84
N GLY A 42 -7.32 -1.67 -7.90
CA GLY A 42 -6.56 -2.38 -6.87
C GLY A 42 -6.53 -1.60 -5.55
N ASN A 43 -6.24 -2.27 -4.45
CA ASN A 43 -6.15 -1.64 -3.13
C ASN A 43 -4.78 -1.95 -2.49
N VAL A 44 -4.26 -1.01 -1.70
CA VAL A 44 -3.03 -1.19 -0.91
C VAL A 44 -3.37 -0.96 0.53
N ASN A 45 -3.18 -1.99 1.35
CA ASN A 45 -3.47 -1.95 2.78
C ASN A 45 -2.35 -2.60 3.55
N PHE A 46 -2.09 -2.05 4.73
CA PHE A 46 -1.48 -2.83 5.77
C PHE A 46 -2.51 -3.78 6.39
N ASP A 47 -2.00 -4.81 7.06
CA ASP A 47 -2.79 -5.77 7.82
C ASP A 47 -3.69 -5.06 8.85
N ASP A 48 -4.93 -5.52 9.00
CA ASP A 48 -5.91 -4.99 9.94
C ASP A 48 -6.08 -5.87 11.20
N ASP A 49 -5.25 -6.91 11.36
CA ASP A 49 -5.23 -7.74 12.55
C ASP A 49 -5.12 -6.88 13.83
N PRO A 50 -5.94 -7.13 14.87
CA PRO A 50 -5.90 -6.33 16.10
C PRO A 50 -4.54 -6.29 16.81
N LEU A 51 -3.72 -7.35 16.68
CA LEU A 51 -2.39 -7.48 17.26
C LEU A 51 -1.35 -6.69 16.47
N THR A 52 -1.36 -6.81 15.13
CA THR A 52 -0.37 -6.15 14.27
C THR A 52 -0.80 -4.76 13.85
N GLY A 53 -2.06 -4.58 13.44
CA GLY A 53 -2.62 -3.34 12.92
C GLY A 53 -1.78 -2.70 11.82
N GLY A 54 -1.03 -3.54 11.08
CA GLY A 54 -0.13 -3.13 10.02
C GLY A 54 1.27 -2.72 10.45
N LEU A 55 1.50 -2.52 11.75
CA LEU A 55 2.79 -2.18 12.34
C LEU A 55 2.86 -2.69 13.79
N SER A 56 3.72 -3.67 14.02
CA SER A 56 3.96 -4.24 15.35
C SER A 56 5.43 -4.54 15.62
N GLU A 57 5.72 -4.88 16.86
CA GLU A 57 7.04 -5.28 17.36
C GLU A 57 6.90 -6.65 18.06
N SER A 58 8.01 -7.36 18.23
CA SER A 58 8.05 -8.50 19.13
C SER A 58 7.85 -8.02 20.57
N LYS A 59 7.28 -8.88 21.41
CA LYS A 59 7.10 -8.54 22.82
C LYS A 59 8.46 -8.61 23.51
N VAL A 60 8.86 -7.54 24.20
CA VAL A 60 10.19 -7.51 24.85
C VAL A 60 10.08 -7.69 26.36
N ALA A 61 11.12 -8.29 26.93
CA ALA A 61 11.33 -8.36 28.37
C ALA A 61 12.83 -8.29 28.68
N ARG A 62 13.16 -7.86 29.90
CA ARG A 62 14.55 -7.88 30.36
C ARG A 62 14.90 -9.29 30.82
N ASP A 63 15.88 -9.90 30.16
CA ASP A 63 16.36 -11.23 30.51
C ASP A 63 17.18 -11.18 31.81
N GLU A 64 16.88 -12.08 32.76
CA GLU A 64 17.50 -12.09 34.09
C GLU A 64 19.01 -12.42 34.04
N ASN A 65 19.47 -13.14 33.01
CA ASN A 65 20.85 -13.61 32.93
C ASN A 65 21.79 -12.59 32.28
N SER A 66 21.36 -12.00 31.17
CA SER A 66 22.10 -11.02 30.39
C SER A 66 21.82 -9.57 30.83
N ASN A 67 20.69 -9.34 31.51
CA ASN A 67 20.18 -8.01 31.84
C ASN A 67 19.97 -7.12 30.60
N LEU A 68 19.70 -7.74 29.45
CA LEU A 68 19.39 -7.06 28.19
C LEU A 68 17.91 -7.25 27.85
N TYR A 69 17.36 -6.33 27.06
CA TYR A 69 16.06 -6.53 26.44
C TYR A 69 16.18 -7.57 25.32
N VAL A 70 15.30 -8.57 25.37
CA VAL A 70 15.21 -9.64 24.37
C VAL A 70 13.74 -9.86 23.99
N ASP A 71 13.52 -10.57 22.89
CA ASP A 71 12.22 -11.17 22.59
C ASP A 71 11.80 -12.09 23.75
N ALA A 72 10.72 -11.71 24.43
CA ALA A 72 10.28 -12.28 25.69
C ALA A 72 9.74 -13.70 25.56
N ASP A 73 9.14 -14.02 24.42
CA ASP A 73 8.63 -15.37 24.14
C ASP A 73 9.57 -16.19 23.24
N GLY A 74 10.57 -15.52 22.63
CA GLY A 74 11.58 -16.14 21.79
C GLY A 74 11.01 -16.77 20.53
N THR A 75 9.80 -16.36 20.13
CA THR A 75 9.11 -16.89 18.96
C THR A 75 9.50 -16.16 17.67
N GLY A 76 9.99 -14.92 17.79
CA GLY A 76 10.20 -14.02 16.65
C GLY A 76 8.90 -13.52 16.04
N GLU A 77 7.79 -13.53 16.79
CA GLU A 77 6.48 -13.08 16.34
C GLU A 77 6.20 -11.64 16.79
N TRP A 78 5.69 -10.82 15.86
CA TRP A 78 5.32 -9.43 16.12
C TRP A 78 3.90 -9.34 16.68
N THR A 79 3.77 -9.24 18.00
CA THR A 79 2.48 -9.42 18.70
C THR A 79 2.01 -8.19 19.46
N VAL A 80 2.81 -7.12 19.53
CA VAL A 80 2.50 -5.93 20.33
C VAL A 80 2.65 -4.64 19.54
N LYS A 81 1.88 -3.63 19.93
CA LYS A 81 1.92 -2.26 19.37
C LYS A 81 2.74 -1.29 20.20
N GLU A 82 3.06 -1.67 21.43
CA GLU A 82 3.88 -0.90 22.35
C GLU A 82 4.67 -1.84 23.26
N ASN A 83 5.87 -1.41 23.62
CA ASN A 83 6.73 -2.04 24.60
C ASN A 83 7.18 -0.96 25.59
N LYS A 84 7.49 -1.37 26.81
CA LYS A 84 8.06 -0.48 27.83
C LYS A 84 9.52 -0.85 28.06
N TYR A 85 10.35 0.17 28.07
CA TYR A 85 11.79 0.06 28.30
C TYR A 85 12.12 0.90 29.54
N GLU A 86 12.42 0.21 30.63
CA GLU A 86 12.75 0.77 31.94
C GLU A 86 14.21 0.49 32.28
N ASP A 87 14.79 1.34 33.14
CA ASP A 87 16.15 1.20 33.67
C ASP A 87 17.25 1.02 32.61
N LEU A 88 17.15 1.80 31.52
CA LEU A 88 18.14 1.85 30.46
C LEU A 88 19.47 2.42 30.98
N VAL A 89 20.58 1.76 30.64
CA VAL A 89 21.91 2.19 31.06
C VAL A 89 22.77 2.66 29.89
N ALA A 90 23.79 3.48 30.20
CA ALA A 90 24.71 4.00 29.21
C ALA A 90 25.39 2.88 28.40
N GLY A 91 25.36 2.99 27.07
CA GLY A 91 25.94 2.00 26.16
C GLY A 91 25.09 0.74 25.94
N GLU A 92 23.90 0.63 26.55
CA GLU A 92 23.01 -0.50 26.37
C GLU A 92 22.50 -0.60 24.92
N VAL A 93 22.44 -1.82 24.40
CA VAL A 93 21.77 -2.13 23.13
C VAL A 93 20.41 -2.73 23.48
N VAL A 94 19.36 -2.07 23.02
CA VAL A 94 17.97 -2.40 23.32
C VAL A 94 17.37 -3.07 22.09
N TYR A 95 16.88 -4.29 22.26
CA TYR A 95 16.12 -4.98 21.22
C TYR A 95 14.80 -4.24 20.94
N LYS A 96 14.59 -3.84 19.68
CA LYS A 96 13.41 -3.12 19.24
C LYS A 96 13.22 -3.28 17.73
N ASP A 97 12.13 -3.92 17.31
CA ASP A 97 11.96 -4.45 15.97
C ASP A 97 10.66 -4.02 15.25
N PRO A 98 10.39 -2.70 15.07
CA PRO A 98 9.18 -2.25 14.38
C PRO A 98 9.11 -2.78 12.96
N THR A 99 8.02 -3.50 12.70
CA THR A 99 7.83 -4.31 11.51
C THR A 99 6.50 -3.99 10.87
N VAL A 100 6.52 -3.66 9.58
CA VAL A 100 5.31 -3.44 8.79
C VAL A 100 4.74 -4.76 8.31
N HIS A 101 3.42 -4.86 8.22
CA HIS A 101 2.70 -6.05 7.75
C HIS A 101 1.74 -5.68 6.62
N MET A 102 1.93 -6.23 5.42
CA MET A 102 1.02 -6.03 4.30
C MET A 102 -0.19 -6.97 4.39
N ALA A 103 -1.39 -6.47 4.11
CA ALA A 103 -2.60 -7.31 4.11
C ALA A 103 -2.57 -8.37 3.01
N ASP A 104 -3.31 -9.46 3.21
CA ASP A 104 -3.45 -10.56 2.24
C ASP A 104 -4.11 -10.15 0.91
N ASP A 105 -4.99 -9.15 0.96
CA ASP A 105 -5.71 -8.61 -0.20
C ASP A 105 -5.03 -7.38 -0.81
N SER A 106 -3.87 -6.97 -0.27
CA SER A 106 -3.11 -5.83 -0.78
C SER A 106 -2.53 -6.09 -2.16
N GLN A 107 -2.26 -5.02 -2.90
CA GLN A 107 -1.29 -5.02 -3.99
C GLN A 107 0.13 -4.86 -3.44
N ASP A 108 1.09 -5.21 -4.28
CA ASP A 108 2.51 -4.88 -4.12
C ASP A 108 2.69 -3.37 -3.91
N ALA A 109 3.54 -2.98 -2.95
CA ALA A 109 3.70 -1.59 -2.53
C ALA A 109 5.15 -1.16 -2.29
N TRP A 110 5.42 0.11 -2.56
CA TRP A 110 6.54 0.85 -1.99
C TRP A 110 6.17 1.30 -0.59
N VAL A 111 6.95 0.90 0.41
CA VAL A 111 6.65 1.21 1.82
C VAL A 111 7.65 2.19 2.39
N PHE A 112 7.12 3.15 3.14
CA PHE A 112 7.84 4.24 3.77
C PHE A 112 7.54 4.26 5.27
N ALA A 113 8.54 4.58 6.07
CA ALA A 113 8.41 4.72 7.51
C ALA A 113 8.78 6.14 7.94
N LYS A 114 7.94 6.73 8.78
CA LYS A 114 8.20 7.98 9.50
C LYS A 114 8.69 7.64 10.89
N ILE A 115 9.84 8.21 11.26
CA ILE A 115 10.51 7.96 12.54
C ILE A 115 10.65 9.28 13.28
N VAL A 116 9.97 9.40 14.41
CA VAL A 116 10.14 10.51 15.35
C VAL A 116 11.01 10.00 16.49
N ASN A 117 12.22 10.55 16.62
CA ASN A 117 13.11 10.30 17.73
C ASN A 117 13.63 11.63 18.26
N GLU A 118 13.06 12.09 19.37
CA GLU A 118 13.45 13.33 20.04
C GLU A 118 14.62 13.12 21.02
N ASN A 119 15.12 11.88 21.13
CA ASN A 119 16.14 11.49 22.09
C ASN A 119 17.53 11.49 21.43
N PRO A 120 18.40 12.47 21.70
CA PRO A 120 19.74 12.52 21.11
C PRO A 120 20.65 11.37 21.56
N GLU A 121 20.40 10.80 22.74
CA GLU A 121 21.15 9.68 23.29
C GLU A 121 20.59 8.32 22.84
N LEU A 122 19.56 8.25 22.01
CA LEU A 122 19.08 6.98 21.43
C LEU A 122 19.42 6.94 19.94
N THR A 123 20.32 6.04 19.57
CA THR A 123 20.74 5.85 18.19
C THR A 123 20.06 4.62 17.59
N ILE A 124 19.35 4.80 16.49
CA ILE A 124 18.68 3.70 15.77
C ILE A 124 19.62 3.18 14.67
N THR A 125 19.82 1.86 14.63
CA THR A 125 20.55 1.19 13.54
C THR A 125 19.55 0.55 12.58
N TYR A 126 19.34 1.19 11.43
CA TYR A 126 18.37 0.75 10.43
C TYR A 126 18.79 -0.51 9.69
N ALA A 127 17.81 -1.33 9.32
CA ALA A 127 18.03 -2.47 8.45
C ALA A 127 18.61 -2.02 7.10
N SER A 128 19.52 -2.81 6.54
CA SER A 128 20.35 -2.41 5.39
C SER A 128 19.56 -2.12 4.10
N ASP A 129 18.33 -2.57 4.03
CA ASP A 129 17.38 -2.43 2.94
C ASP A 129 16.36 -1.31 3.16
N TRP A 130 16.48 -0.55 4.26
CA TRP A 130 15.81 0.72 4.47
C TRP A 130 16.78 1.88 4.26
N VAL A 131 16.36 2.86 3.47
CA VAL A 131 17.20 3.99 3.06
C VAL A 131 16.59 5.27 3.57
N ASP A 132 17.42 6.14 4.16
CA ASP A 132 17.01 7.49 4.53
C ASP A 132 16.70 8.29 3.25
N VAL A 133 15.44 8.70 3.13
CA VAL A 133 14.91 9.50 2.01
C VAL A 133 14.36 10.83 2.50
N THR A 134 14.72 11.27 3.71
CA THR A 134 14.16 12.46 4.38
C THR A 134 14.25 13.71 3.50
N ASP A 135 15.40 13.96 2.88
CA ASP A 135 15.60 15.13 1.99
C ASP A 135 14.81 15.02 0.68
N ALA A 136 14.74 13.81 0.10
CA ALA A 136 13.97 13.55 -1.10
C ALA A 136 12.47 13.69 -0.83
N TYR A 137 12.00 13.21 0.32
CA TYR A 137 10.63 13.38 0.79
C TYR A 137 10.27 14.85 1.00
N LYS A 138 11.12 15.62 1.69
CA LYS A 138 10.92 17.08 1.84
C LYS A 138 10.77 17.77 0.48
N THR A 139 11.64 17.43 -0.46
CA THR A 139 11.60 17.97 -1.83
C THR A 139 10.30 17.59 -2.53
N ALA A 140 9.91 16.31 -2.48
CA ALA A 140 8.70 15.80 -3.14
C ALA A 140 7.40 16.40 -2.55
N GLN A 141 7.40 16.69 -1.25
CA GLN A 141 6.24 17.23 -0.52
C GLN A 141 6.26 18.76 -0.40
N ASN A 142 7.28 19.45 -0.93
CA ASN A 142 7.51 20.89 -0.74
C ASN A 142 7.55 21.31 0.74
N LEU A 143 8.22 20.50 1.57
CA LEU A 143 8.42 20.75 3.00
C LEU A 143 9.79 21.39 3.24
N ASN A 144 9.85 22.24 4.26
CA ASN A 144 11.10 22.79 4.76
C ASN A 144 11.61 21.90 5.90
N ASP A 145 11.61 22.42 7.13
CA ASP A 145 12.07 21.67 8.29
C ASP A 145 10.97 20.71 8.78
N ILE A 146 11.38 19.46 8.98
CA ILE A 146 10.60 18.42 9.64
C ILE A 146 11.45 17.88 10.81
N ASP A 147 10.79 17.52 11.90
CA ASP A 147 11.36 16.99 13.13
C ASP A 147 11.41 15.45 13.16
N TYR A 148 11.16 14.82 12.03
CA TYR A 148 11.16 13.37 11.85
C TYR A 148 11.97 12.96 10.63
N LYS A 149 12.43 11.71 10.63
CA LYS A 149 13.07 11.09 9.48
C LYS A 149 12.07 10.28 8.68
N VAL A 150 12.33 10.14 7.38
CA VAL A 150 11.58 9.27 6.49
C VAL A 150 12.53 8.26 5.86
N TYR A 151 12.20 6.99 6.02
CA TYR A 151 12.91 5.87 5.41
C TYR A 151 12.03 5.19 4.37
N ALA A 152 12.63 4.67 3.31
CA ALA A 152 11.96 3.87 2.29
C ALA A 152 12.58 2.47 2.23
N LYS A 153 11.75 1.43 2.08
CA LYS A 153 12.21 0.10 1.71
C LYS A 153 12.73 0.14 0.26
N LYS A 154 13.92 -0.40 0.02
CA LYS A 154 14.55 -0.44 -1.31
C LYS A 154 13.74 -1.20 -2.34
N ASP A 155 13.14 -2.29 -1.91
CA ASP A 155 12.37 -3.21 -2.74
C ASP A 155 10.89 -3.11 -2.42
N VAL A 156 10.07 -3.48 -3.39
CA VAL A 156 8.63 -3.63 -3.22
C VAL A 156 8.34 -4.69 -2.15
N ILE A 157 7.38 -4.40 -1.27
CA ILE A 157 6.83 -5.37 -0.33
C ILE A 157 5.55 -5.93 -0.95
N SER A 158 5.51 -7.26 -1.12
CA SER A 158 4.33 -7.95 -1.62
C SER A 158 3.27 -8.12 -0.54
N LYS A 159 2.04 -8.42 -0.97
CA LYS A 159 0.95 -8.80 -0.07
C LYS A 159 1.34 -9.95 0.88
N SER A 160 0.78 -9.94 2.09
CA SER A 160 1.11 -10.88 3.18
C SER A 160 2.58 -10.86 3.64
N ALA A 161 3.45 -10.03 3.05
CA ALA A 161 4.84 -9.95 3.46
C ALA A 161 5.04 -8.93 4.57
N HIS A 162 6.15 -9.09 5.27
CA HIS A 162 6.54 -8.25 6.40
C HIS A 162 7.93 -7.67 6.17
N SER A 163 8.21 -6.53 6.78
CA SER A 163 9.55 -5.96 6.75
C SER A 163 9.86 -5.18 8.01
N THR A 164 10.88 -5.63 8.73
CA THR A 164 11.41 -4.94 9.91
C THR A 164 12.23 -3.73 9.47
N ILE A 165 12.03 -2.59 10.13
CA ILE A 165 12.65 -1.30 9.77
C ILE A 165 14.05 -1.17 10.40
N PHE A 166 14.16 -1.63 11.64
CA PHE A 166 15.39 -1.73 12.43
C PHE A 166 15.17 -2.76 13.53
N GLU A 167 16.23 -3.30 14.13
CA GLU A 167 16.14 -4.35 15.16
C GLU A 167 16.67 -3.91 16.52
N GLU A 168 17.41 -2.79 16.58
CA GLU A 168 18.08 -2.35 17.80
C GLU A 168 18.16 -0.83 17.91
N VAL A 169 18.12 -0.37 19.16
CA VAL A 169 18.41 1.01 19.56
C VAL A 169 19.56 1.01 20.56
N THR A 170 20.59 1.80 20.30
CA THR A 170 21.73 1.95 21.20
C THR A 170 21.58 3.19 22.07
N VAL A 171 21.72 3.00 23.38
CA VAL A 171 21.76 4.06 24.38
C VAL A 171 23.16 4.68 24.40
N GLY A 172 23.22 6.01 24.37
CA GLY A 172 24.44 6.77 24.38
C GLY A 172 25.25 6.60 25.67
N ASN A 173 26.54 6.90 25.60
CA ASN A 173 27.45 6.73 26.74
C ASN A 173 27.32 7.85 27.78
N ASN A 174 26.60 8.94 27.48
CA ASN A 174 26.52 10.13 28.32
C ASN A 174 25.23 10.22 29.15
N VAL A 175 24.46 9.13 29.20
CA VAL A 175 23.22 9.03 29.97
C VAL A 175 23.54 9.06 31.48
N THR A 176 22.74 9.82 32.22
CA THR A 176 22.82 10.00 33.68
C THR A 176 21.47 9.65 34.34
N GLU A 177 21.42 9.65 35.68
CA GLU A 177 20.18 9.41 36.45
C GLU A 177 19.06 10.43 36.17
N ASP A 178 19.41 11.62 35.68
CA ASP A 178 18.46 12.68 35.31
C ASP A 178 18.02 12.61 33.84
N THR A 179 18.60 11.69 33.05
CA THR A 179 18.24 11.56 31.63
C THR A 179 16.85 10.97 31.51
N THR A 180 15.99 11.66 30.76
CA THR A 180 14.64 11.21 30.48
C THR A 180 14.51 10.94 28.99
N PHE A 181 13.83 9.84 28.66
CA PHE A 181 13.53 9.48 27.29
C PHE A 181 12.05 9.69 26.98
N THR A 182 11.76 10.19 25.79
CA THR A 182 10.42 10.18 25.20
C THR A 182 10.30 9.00 24.25
N ASP A 183 9.06 8.64 23.90
CA ASP A 183 8.80 7.52 23.00
C ASP A 183 9.43 7.76 21.62
N ILE A 184 10.12 6.75 21.09
CA ILE A 184 10.42 6.67 19.66
C ILE A 184 9.13 6.26 18.95
N LYS A 185 8.60 7.13 18.10
CA LYS A 185 7.34 6.88 17.38
C LYS A 185 7.62 6.47 15.95
N VAL A 186 7.00 5.37 15.52
CA VAL A 186 7.08 4.84 14.17
C VAL A 186 5.69 4.84 13.56
N SER A 187 5.57 5.33 12.32
CA SER A 187 4.38 5.12 11.49
C SER A 187 4.79 4.77 10.07
N ALA A 188 3.90 4.13 9.32
CA ALA A 188 4.19 3.66 7.98
C ALA A 188 3.14 4.12 6.96
N CYS A 189 3.57 4.23 5.69
CA CYS A 189 2.74 4.54 4.54
C CYS A 189 3.09 3.56 3.41
N ALA A 190 2.09 2.97 2.79
CA ALA A 190 2.25 2.10 1.63
C ALA A 190 1.64 2.77 0.40
N VAL A 191 2.44 2.85 -0.67
CA VAL A 191 2.02 3.37 -1.98
C VAL A 191 2.08 2.22 -2.96
N GLN A 192 1.03 2.02 -3.76
CA GLN A 192 1.02 0.95 -4.78
C GLN A 192 2.28 0.99 -5.65
N ALA A 193 2.87 -0.17 -5.92
CA ALA A 193 4.07 -0.26 -6.73
C ALA A 193 3.78 0.02 -8.21
N ALA A 194 2.61 -0.41 -8.69
CA ALA A 194 2.19 -0.23 -10.07
C ALA A 194 2.11 1.27 -10.44
N GLY A 195 2.83 1.64 -11.50
CA GLY A 195 2.92 3.01 -11.99
C GLY A 195 4.19 3.76 -11.57
N PHE A 196 5.04 3.17 -10.73
CA PHE A 196 6.31 3.74 -10.28
C PHE A 196 7.46 2.78 -10.56
N ALA A 197 8.61 3.28 -11.04
CA ALA A 197 9.75 2.40 -11.33
C ALA A 197 10.57 2.06 -10.08
N ASN A 198 10.51 2.92 -9.06
CA ASN A 198 11.24 2.79 -7.80
C ASN A 198 10.53 3.59 -6.68
N TYR A 199 10.97 3.43 -5.44
CA TYR A 199 10.42 4.15 -4.29
C TYR A 199 10.56 5.68 -4.39
N THR A 200 11.59 6.20 -5.09
CA THR A 200 11.79 7.66 -5.22
C THR A 200 10.69 8.28 -6.09
N ASP A 201 10.25 7.59 -7.14
CA ASP A 201 9.14 8.06 -8.00
C ASP A 201 7.80 8.12 -7.23
N ALA A 202 7.64 7.29 -6.19
CA ALA A 202 6.44 7.20 -5.38
C ALA A 202 6.38 8.24 -4.23
N LEU A 203 7.49 8.94 -3.92
CA LEU A 203 7.60 9.84 -2.76
C LEU A 203 6.54 10.95 -2.71
N ALA A 204 6.12 11.45 -3.87
CA ALA A 204 5.10 12.50 -3.96
C ALA A 204 3.70 12.02 -3.51
N GLN A 205 3.47 10.70 -3.45
CA GLN A 205 2.21 10.11 -2.99
C GLN A 205 2.23 9.75 -1.50
N VAL A 206 3.40 9.83 -0.86
CA VAL A 206 3.56 9.45 0.55
C VAL A 206 2.84 10.45 1.43
N SER A 207 1.98 9.94 2.30
CA SER A 207 1.28 10.73 3.32
C SER A 207 1.28 9.93 4.61
N PHE A 208 1.79 10.55 5.67
CA PHE A 208 1.77 9.98 7.01
C PHE A 208 0.60 10.57 7.80
N ASN A 209 -0.11 9.71 8.53
CA ASN A 209 -1.07 10.13 9.54
C ASN A 209 -0.38 10.67 10.80
#